data_AF-A0A6P8NP38-F1
#
_entry.id   AF-A0A6P8NP38-F1
#
_cell.length_a   1.000
_cell.length_b   1.000
_cell.length_c   1.000
_cell.angle_alpha   90.00
_cell.angle_beta   90.00
_cell.angle_gamma   90.00
#
_symmetry.space_group_name_H-M   'P 1'
#
loop_
_entity.id
_entity.type
_entity.pdbx_description
1 polymer ?
#
loop_
_entity_poly.entity_id
_entity_poly.type
_entity_poly.pdbx_seq_one_letter_code
_entity_poly.pdbx_strand_id
1 'polypeptide(L)'
;MEKALEVTRELNCVTDYLQECEVQLRQLQAQDRKGLLYGVPVSLKDNFNYKGHDSTLGLQKRLFSPVSEDCVVVQVLKAQGAIPFVKTNVPQSLLSYDCSNLIFGQTLNPRSHEKTSGGSSGGEAALIAGGGSVLGLGTDIAGSLRFPGAFCGICSLKPTGNRLSRRGIQSSIMGQKTVSVAVGPMARDVDSLALCMKALLCDHMFCLDPTVPPIPFRDEVYANTSPLRIGYYENDGFMMPVPSMRRAIEETKHLLEAAGHTLVPFTPPRLDYAVLELAIRGLSADNASTFVNVFKGDLVDPTLQSQLQLFKMPRWLKSLLSTLLWPLYPRMAKSLKMLRGVSSVQELWQHHVEAMEYCQEFIANWKELELDVVLCPFISPAFKIGYPGKVFGVVCYSVLYNLLDFPAGVVPVTTVTEKDERELKNHQGFYKDLWDKQFVKAVEGGVGLPVAVQCVALPWQEELCLRFMKEVERLTQRTRGKEF
;
A
#
# COMPACT_ATOMS: atom_id res chain seq x y z
N MET A 1 -15.75 -12.32 15.54
CA MET A 1 -16.06 -11.14 16.37
C MET A 1 -15.22 -11.10 17.63
N GLU A 2 -15.30 -12.12 18.50
CA GLU A 2 -14.54 -12.15 19.77
C GLU A 2 -13.04 -11.87 19.60
N LYS A 3 -12.39 -12.54 18.63
CA LYS A 3 -10.97 -12.28 18.34
C LYS A 3 -10.70 -10.85 17.86
N ALA A 4 -11.61 -10.24 17.09
CA ALA A 4 -11.47 -8.84 16.67
C ALA A 4 -11.55 -7.88 17.88
N LEU A 5 -12.44 -8.16 18.84
CA LEU A 5 -12.56 -7.39 20.07
C LEU A 5 -11.34 -7.54 20.98
N GLU A 6 -10.78 -8.74 21.09
CA GLU A 6 -9.52 -8.99 21.81
C GLU A 6 -8.38 -8.19 21.18
N VAL A 7 -8.18 -8.33 19.87
CA VAL A 7 -7.12 -7.66 19.13
C VAL A 7 -7.26 -6.14 19.18
N THR A 8 -8.47 -5.59 19.04
CA THR A 8 -8.63 -4.13 19.05
C THR A 8 -8.48 -3.52 20.44
N ARG A 9 -8.70 -4.28 21.53
CA ARG A 9 -8.41 -3.81 22.90
C ARG A 9 -6.93 -3.56 23.09
N GLU A 10 -6.08 -4.34 22.42
CA GLU A 10 -4.63 -4.23 22.48
C GLU A 10 -4.08 -3.22 21.45
N LEU A 11 -4.57 -3.29 20.21
CA LEU A 11 -3.96 -2.60 19.07
C LEU A 11 -4.70 -1.36 18.58
N ASN A 12 -5.93 -1.14 19.05
CA ASN A 12 -6.77 -0.01 18.65
C ASN A 12 -6.93 0.10 17.11
N CYS A 13 -7.39 -0.98 16.49
CA CYS A 13 -7.44 -1.12 15.02
C CYS A 13 -8.86 -1.06 14.43
N VAL A 14 -9.91 -1.21 15.24
CA VAL A 14 -11.32 -1.12 14.83
C VAL A 14 -11.90 0.23 15.22
N THR A 15 -12.58 0.90 14.28
CA THR A 15 -13.23 2.19 14.50
C THR A 15 -14.75 2.08 14.64
N ASP A 16 -15.35 1.06 14.03
CA ASP A 16 -16.80 0.93 13.97
C ASP A 16 -17.24 -0.54 13.83
N TYR A 17 -18.36 -0.90 14.45
CA TYR A 17 -19.00 -2.21 14.32
C TYR A 17 -20.21 -2.10 13.40
N LEU A 18 -20.21 -2.87 12.31
CA LEU A 18 -21.27 -2.86 11.30
C LEU A 18 -22.40 -3.80 11.74
N GLN A 19 -23.31 -3.32 12.59
CA GLN A 19 -24.33 -4.14 13.25
C GLN A 19 -25.24 -4.88 12.25
N GLU A 20 -25.44 -4.33 11.05
CA GLU A 20 -26.20 -4.94 9.96
C GLU A 20 -25.62 -6.29 9.51
N CYS A 21 -24.35 -6.58 9.84
CA CYS A 21 -23.72 -7.86 9.55
C CYS A 21 -24.45 -9.06 10.17
N GLU A 22 -25.12 -8.89 11.32
CA GLU A 22 -25.90 -9.95 11.96
C GLU A 22 -27.17 -10.26 11.17
N VAL A 23 -27.84 -9.22 10.67
CA VAL A 23 -29.02 -9.36 9.82
C VAL A 23 -28.62 -10.02 8.51
N GLN A 24 -27.50 -9.58 7.93
CA GLN A 24 -26.95 -10.18 6.71
C GLN A 24 -26.62 -11.65 6.90
N LEU A 25 -25.99 -12.04 8.01
CA LEU A 25 -25.68 -13.44 8.32
C LEU A 25 -26.95 -14.29 8.40
N ARG A 26 -28.01 -13.82 9.09
CA ARG A 26 -29.29 -14.54 9.18
C ARG A 26 -29.96 -14.67 7.81
N GLN A 27 -29.91 -13.62 7.00
CA GLN A 27 -30.46 -13.66 5.63
C GLN A 27 -29.69 -14.63 4.74
N LEU A 28 -28.35 -14.67 4.85
CA LEU A 28 -27.51 -15.60 4.10
C LEU A 28 -27.79 -17.06 4.45
N GLN A 29 -28.07 -17.36 5.71
CA GLN A 29 -28.43 -18.72 6.15
C GLN A 29 -29.74 -19.23 5.51
N ALA A 30 -30.64 -18.33 5.10
CA ALA A 30 -31.90 -18.66 4.45
C ALA A 30 -31.80 -18.71 2.91
N GLN A 31 -30.64 -18.40 2.32
CA GLN A 31 -30.43 -18.39 0.88
C GLN A 31 -29.85 -19.72 0.38
N ASP A 32 -30.42 -20.27 -0.70
CA ASP A 32 -29.89 -21.48 -1.34
C ASP A 32 -28.61 -21.21 -2.16
N ARG A 33 -28.47 -19.99 -2.72
CA ARG A 33 -27.33 -19.62 -3.55
C ARG A 33 -26.17 -19.13 -2.69
N LYS A 34 -25.07 -19.88 -2.68
CA LYS A 34 -23.82 -19.54 -1.98
C LYS A 34 -22.84 -18.89 -2.97
N GLY A 35 -22.47 -17.63 -2.73
CA GLY A 35 -21.41 -16.95 -3.46
C GLY A 35 -20.01 -17.42 -3.06
N LEU A 36 -18.96 -16.94 -3.74
CA LEU A 36 -17.58 -17.41 -3.52
C LEU A 36 -17.03 -17.08 -2.12
N LEU A 37 -17.62 -16.10 -1.44
CA LEU A 37 -17.23 -15.66 -0.09
C LEU A 37 -18.32 -15.93 0.94
N TYR A 38 -19.19 -16.91 0.69
CA TYR A 38 -20.31 -17.24 1.58
C TYR A 38 -19.85 -17.43 3.04
N GLY A 39 -20.36 -16.58 3.93
CA GLY A 39 -20.09 -16.62 5.36
C GLY A 39 -18.73 -16.07 5.78
N VAL A 40 -17.91 -15.56 4.85
CA VAL A 40 -16.58 -15.02 5.16
C VAL A 40 -16.71 -13.63 5.79
N PRO A 41 -16.26 -13.41 7.04
CA PRO A 41 -16.22 -12.08 7.63
C PRO A 41 -15.12 -11.24 6.98
N VAL A 42 -15.44 -10.01 6.59
CA VAL A 42 -14.51 -9.09 5.89
C VAL A 42 -14.38 -7.78 6.66
N SER A 43 -13.15 -7.35 6.92
CA SER A 43 -12.87 -6.01 7.47
C SER A 43 -12.78 -4.98 6.34
N LEU A 44 -13.22 -3.75 6.62
CA LEU A 44 -13.17 -2.65 5.65
C LEU A 44 -12.38 -1.48 6.22
N LYS A 45 -11.42 -0.95 5.46
CA LYS A 45 -10.78 0.31 5.81
C LYS A 45 -11.83 1.43 5.95
N ASP A 46 -11.60 2.38 6.87
CA ASP A 46 -12.57 3.44 7.19
C ASP A 46 -13.11 4.22 5.97
N ASN A 47 -12.36 4.34 4.89
CA ASN A 47 -12.77 5.13 3.73
C ASN A 47 -13.74 4.41 2.77
N PHE A 48 -14.13 3.16 3.06
CA PHE A 48 -15.15 2.44 2.30
C PHE A 48 -16.53 2.82 2.84
N ASN A 49 -17.38 3.39 1.97
CA ASN A 49 -18.75 3.70 2.35
C ASN A 49 -19.52 2.42 2.69
N TYR A 50 -20.13 2.43 3.87
CA TYR A 50 -21.06 1.42 4.34
C TYR A 50 -22.31 2.16 4.83
N LYS A 51 -23.47 1.81 4.28
CA LYS A 51 -24.73 2.50 4.52
C LYS A 51 -24.99 2.63 6.02
N GLY A 52 -25.32 3.84 6.48
CA GLY A 52 -25.63 4.13 7.88
C GLY A 52 -24.42 4.46 8.76
N HIS A 53 -23.20 4.35 8.24
CA HIS A 53 -21.96 4.58 8.98
C HIS A 53 -21.13 5.73 8.41
N ASP A 54 -20.31 6.35 9.25
CA ASP A 54 -19.41 7.43 8.83
C ASP A 54 -18.21 6.87 8.07
N SER A 55 -17.71 7.62 7.08
CA SER A 55 -16.36 7.45 6.52
C SER A 55 -15.53 8.66 6.91
N THR A 56 -14.89 8.59 8.08
CA THR A 56 -14.34 9.77 8.78
C THR A 56 -13.01 10.25 8.18
N LEU A 57 -12.18 9.34 7.69
CA LEU A 57 -10.78 9.55 7.30
C LEU A 57 -9.94 10.14 8.44
N GLY A 58 -10.35 9.97 9.69
CA GLY A 58 -9.73 10.63 10.84
C GLY A 58 -9.91 12.16 10.88
N LEU A 59 -10.89 12.70 10.14
CA LEU A 59 -11.20 14.13 10.05
C LEU A 59 -12.46 14.45 10.83
N GLN A 60 -12.40 15.38 11.78
CA GLN A 60 -13.51 15.68 12.70
C GLN A 60 -14.73 16.18 11.95
N LYS A 61 -14.52 16.94 10.87
CA LYS A 61 -15.59 17.48 10.02
C LYS A 61 -16.40 16.43 9.28
N ARG A 62 -16.03 15.14 9.36
CA ARG A 62 -16.72 14.01 8.73
C ARG A 62 -17.43 13.11 9.74
N LEU A 63 -17.37 13.43 11.03
CA LEU A 63 -18.14 12.75 12.07
C LEU A 63 -19.64 13.08 11.95
N PHE A 64 -20.46 12.15 12.39
CA PHE A 64 -21.92 12.26 12.41
C PHE A 64 -22.51 12.58 11.03
N SER A 65 -21.89 12.02 9.98
CA SER A 65 -22.26 12.21 8.59
C SER A 65 -22.38 10.85 7.88
N PRO A 66 -23.31 9.98 8.33
CA PRO A 66 -23.43 8.62 7.83
C PRO A 66 -23.77 8.62 6.34
N VAL A 67 -23.18 7.69 5.59
CA VAL A 67 -23.41 7.60 4.14
C VAL A 67 -24.73 6.90 3.84
N SER A 68 -25.39 7.30 2.75
CA SER A 68 -26.69 6.75 2.36
C SER A 68 -26.62 5.37 1.69
N GLU A 69 -25.46 5.00 1.16
CA GLU A 69 -25.28 3.81 0.32
C GLU A 69 -23.92 3.15 0.56
N ASP A 70 -23.90 1.83 0.41
CA ASP A 70 -22.68 1.04 0.32
C ASP A 70 -21.87 1.41 -0.93
N CYS A 71 -20.55 1.44 -0.85
CA CYS A 71 -19.72 1.52 -2.04
C CYS A 71 -19.87 0.25 -2.91
N VAL A 72 -19.54 0.34 -4.20
CA VAL A 72 -19.78 -0.76 -5.15
C VAL A 72 -19.11 -2.06 -4.71
N VAL A 73 -17.87 -2.00 -4.25
CA VAL A 73 -17.15 -3.21 -3.79
C VAL A 73 -17.81 -3.84 -2.55
N VAL A 74 -18.41 -3.05 -1.65
CA VAL A 74 -19.18 -3.58 -0.51
C VAL A 74 -20.47 -4.26 -1.00
N GLN A 75 -21.18 -3.67 -1.95
CA GLN A 75 -22.36 -4.30 -2.56
C GLN A 75 -22.01 -5.66 -3.19
N VAL A 76 -20.89 -5.73 -3.90
CA VAL A 76 -20.39 -6.97 -4.52
C VAL A 76 -19.96 -8.00 -3.48
N LEU A 77 -19.26 -7.60 -2.41
CA LEU A 77 -18.93 -8.49 -1.30
C LEU A 77 -20.19 -9.12 -0.69
N LYS A 78 -21.22 -8.31 -0.41
CA LYS A 78 -22.49 -8.78 0.13
C LYS A 78 -23.18 -9.75 -0.85
N ALA A 79 -23.19 -9.44 -2.14
CA ALA A 79 -23.74 -10.31 -3.19
C ALA A 79 -22.97 -11.64 -3.36
N GLN A 80 -21.68 -11.65 -3.04
CA GLN A 80 -20.84 -12.87 -2.99
C GLN A 80 -20.97 -13.64 -1.67
N GLY A 81 -21.85 -13.21 -0.77
CA GLY A 81 -22.11 -13.84 0.52
C GLY A 81 -21.10 -13.52 1.62
N ALA A 82 -20.18 -12.58 1.39
CA ALA A 82 -19.26 -12.10 2.41
C ALA A 82 -20.00 -11.23 3.44
N ILE A 83 -19.49 -11.16 4.66
CA ILE A 83 -20.11 -10.46 5.79
C ILE A 83 -19.16 -9.34 6.25
N PRO A 84 -19.26 -8.12 5.66
CA PRO A 84 -18.51 -6.99 6.19
C PRO A 84 -18.97 -6.67 7.61
N PHE A 85 -18.06 -6.66 8.59
CA PHE A 85 -18.42 -6.63 10.00
C PHE A 85 -17.82 -5.48 10.82
N VAL A 86 -16.71 -4.89 10.38
CA VAL A 86 -16.07 -3.75 11.06
C VAL A 86 -15.47 -2.77 10.06
N LYS A 87 -15.36 -1.52 10.49
CA LYS A 87 -14.45 -0.54 9.88
C LYS A 87 -13.14 -0.47 10.67
N THR A 88 -12.02 -0.27 9.98
CA THR A 88 -10.70 -0.23 10.60
C THR A 88 -10.01 1.12 10.47
N ASN A 89 -9.14 1.39 11.44
CA ASN A 89 -8.53 2.69 11.65
C ASN A 89 -7.55 3.09 10.53
N VAL A 90 -7.39 4.40 10.37
CA VAL A 90 -6.58 5.03 9.32
C VAL A 90 -5.81 6.22 9.89
N PRO A 91 -4.65 6.60 9.33
CA PRO A 91 -4.09 7.91 9.64
C PRO A 91 -5.02 9.02 9.15
N GLN A 92 -5.01 10.15 9.86
CA GLN A 92 -5.80 11.31 9.48
C GLN A 92 -5.53 11.70 8.02
N SER A 93 -6.60 11.95 7.25
CA SER A 93 -6.60 12.24 5.81
C SER A 93 -6.06 11.14 4.87
N LEU A 94 -5.71 9.96 5.38
CA LEU A 94 -5.14 8.83 4.62
C LEU A 94 -3.74 9.05 4.01
N LEU A 95 -3.18 10.27 4.04
CA LEU A 95 -1.89 10.59 3.39
C LEU A 95 -0.71 10.43 4.35
N SER A 96 -0.60 9.24 4.95
CA SER A 96 0.52 8.81 5.77
C SER A 96 0.67 7.29 5.69
N TYR A 97 1.88 6.82 5.91
CA TYR A 97 2.16 5.41 6.14
C TYR A 97 2.40 5.08 7.63
N ASP A 98 1.93 5.95 8.53
CA ASP A 98 1.59 5.65 9.92
C ASP A 98 0.07 5.37 10.05
N CYS A 99 -0.44 5.17 11.27
CA CYS A 99 -1.86 4.92 11.51
C CYS A 99 -2.37 5.61 12.80
N SER A 100 -2.46 6.94 12.79
CA SER A 100 -3.02 7.73 13.88
C SER A 100 -3.93 8.86 13.40
N ASN A 101 -4.99 9.12 14.17
CA ASN A 101 -5.80 10.32 14.06
C ASN A 101 -6.33 10.73 15.43
N LEU A 102 -6.83 11.97 15.54
CA LEU A 102 -7.30 12.52 16.81
C LEU A 102 -8.70 12.02 17.25
N ILE A 103 -9.39 11.24 16.42
CA ILE A 103 -10.72 10.70 16.73
C ILE A 103 -10.56 9.36 17.45
N PHE A 104 -9.85 8.44 16.82
CA PHE A 104 -9.70 7.05 17.27
C PHE A 104 -8.33 6.77 17.90
N GLY A 105 -7.36 7.66 17.77
CA GLY A 105 -6.00 7.48 18.29
C GLY A 105 -5.09 6.65 17.39
N GLN A 106 -3.98 6.19 17.96
CA GLN A 106 -2.93 5.44 17.28
C GLN A 106 -3.25 3.94 17.25
N THR A 107 -3.10 3.32 16.08
CA THR A 107 -3.07 1.87 15.92
C THR A 107 -1.64 1.35 16.07
N LEU A 108 -1.48 0.25 16.79
CA LEU A 108 -0.18 -0.36 17.10
C LEU A 108 0.10 -1.60 16.23
N ASN A 109 1.37 -1.94 16.08
CA ASN A 109 1.77 -3.17 15.40
C ASN A 109 1.59 -4.41 16.30
N PRO A 110 0.98 -5.50 15.82
CA PRO A 110 0.73 -6.71 16.62
C PRO A 110 1.99 -7.43 17.10
N ARG A 111 3.15 -7.20 16.46
CA ARG A 111 4.42 -7.82 16.84
C ARG A 111 5.25 -6.94 17.79
N SER A 112 4.98 -5.64 17.87
CA SER A 112 5.66 -4.71 18.78
C SER A 112 4.88 -3.40 18.94
N HIS A 113 4.47 -3.09 20.17
CA HIS A 113 3.69 -1.87 20.48
C HIS A 113 4.50 -0.56 20.35
N GLU A 114 5.81 -0.64 20.18
CA GLU A 114 6.65 0.54 19.89
C GLU A 114 6.68 0.89 18.39
N LYS A 115 6.09 0.03 17.56
CA LYS A 115 6.13 0.13 16.10
C LYS A 115 4.76 0.48 15.54
N THR A 116 4.77 1.19 14.42
CA THR A 116 3.55 1.46 13.65
C THR A 116 3.07 0.20 12.92
N SER A 117 1.75 0.04 12.78
CA SER A 117 1.17 -0.98 11.90
C SER A 117 1.35 -0.66 10.42
N GLY A 118 1.91 0.52 10.08
CA GLY A 118 2.00 1.03 8.72
C GLY A 118 0.71 1.72 8.30
N GLY A 119 0.63 2.19 7.07
CA GLY A 119 -0.57 2.90 6.63
C GLY A 119 -0.64 3.25 5.15
N SER A 120 -1.78 3.77 4.69
CA SER A 120 -2.93 4.18 5.49
C SER A 120 -3.93 3.07 5.85
N SER A 121 -3.75 1.85 5.36
CA SER A 121 -4.60 0.69 5.73
C SER A 121 -4.05 -0.03 6.97
N GLY A 122 -3.62 0.72 7.99
CA GLY A 122 -2.93 0.18 9.18
C GLY A 122 -3.85 -0.60 10.10
N GLY A 123 -5.11 -0.18 10.25
CA GLY A 123 -6.13 -0.91 11.00
C GLY A 123 -6.40 -2.30 10.38
N GLU A 124 -6.53 -2.38 9.06
CA GLU A 124 -6.69 -3.67 8.35
C GLU A 124 -5.55 -4.63 8.67
N ALA A 125 -4.30 -4.19 8.51
CA ALA A 125 -3.16 -5.08 8.72
C ALA A 125 -3.01 -5.51 10.17
N ALA A 126 -3.17 -4.59 11.13
CA ALA A 126 -3.13 -4.93 12.55
C ALA A 126 -4.21 -5.95 12.92
N LEU A 127 -5.44 -5.77 12.42
CA LEU A 127 -6.55 -6.67 12.68
C LEU A 127 -6.34 -8.07 12.06
N ILE A 128 -5.89 -8.13 10.81
CA ILE A 128 -5.67 -9.41 10.10
C ILE A 128 -4.49 -10.18 10.70
N ALA A 129 -3.37 -9.49 10.97
CA ALA A 129 -2.18 -10.09 11.58
C ALA A 129 -2.43 -10.54 13.03
N GLY A 130 -3.27 -9.82 13.78
CA GLY A 130 -3.74 -10.27 15.10
C GLY A 130 -4.75 -11.42 15.04
N GLY A 131 -5.17 -11.87 13.85
CA GLY A 131 -6.16 -12.93 13.67
C GLY A 131 -7.62 -12.50 13.88
N GLY A 132 -7.87 -11.20 14.04
CA GLY A 132 -9.22 -10.65 14.23
C GLY A 132 -10.06 -10.56 12.95
N SER A 133 -9.42 -10.61 11.78
CA SER A 133 -10.05 -10.72 10.47
C SER A 133 -9.32 -11.75 9.60
N VAL A 134 -10.02 -12.37 8.65
CA VAL A 134 -9.43 -13.33 7.69
C VAL A 134 -9.16 -12.70 6.32
N LEU A 135 -9.89 -11.64 5.99
CA LEU A 135 -9.82 -10.93 4.72
C LEU A 135 -10.21 -9.47 4.94
N GLY A 136 -9.48 -8.56 4.32
CA GLY A 136 -9.72 -7.12 4.40
C GLY A 136 -9.63 -6.42 3.06
N LEU A 137 -10.25 -5.25 2.97
CA LEU A 137 -10.10 -4.34 1.83
C LEU A 137 -9.48 -3.00 2.26
N GLY A 138 -8.48 -2.57 1.50
CA GLY A 138 -7.82 -1.28 1.67
C GLY A 138 -7.64 -0.53 0.34
N THR A 139 -6.91 0.58 0.41
CA THR A 139 -6.60 1.43 -0.75
C THR A 139 -5.13 1.81 -0.78
N ASP A 140 -4.61 2.08 -1.99
CA ASP A 140 -3.19 2.35 -2.21
C ASP A 140 -2.99 3.35 -3.37
N ILE A 141 -2.45 4.53 -3.03
CA ILE A 141 -1.97 5.56 -3.98
C ILE A 141 -0.45 5.68 -3.98
N ALA A 142 0.21 5.21 -2.92
CA ALA A 142 1.65 5.32 -2.72
C ALA A 142 2.15 4.29 -1.70
N GLY A 143 1.60 3.09 -1.70
CA GLY A 143 2.00 1.99 -0.80
C GLY A 143 1.01 1.65 0.32
N SER A 144 -0.17 2.26 0.36
CA SER A 144 -1.06 2.13 1.53
C SER A 144 -1.73 0.77 1.76
N LEU A 145 -1.61 -0.18 0.83
CA LEU A 145 -1.89 -1.61 1.08
C LEU A 145 -0.60 -2.33 1.51
N ARG A 146 0.50 -2.01 0.84
CA ARG A 146 1.78 -2.72 0.90
C ARG A 146 2.61 -2.40 2.15
N PHE A 147 2.68 -1.14 2.59
CA PHE A 147 3.32 -0.74 3.86
C PHE A 147 2.75 -1.50 5.05
N PRO A 148 1.42 -1.44 5.30
CA PRO A 148 0.87 -2.13 6.46
C PRO A 148 0.94 -3.66 6.29
N GLY A 149 0.81 -4.19 5.07
CA GLY A 149 1.05 -5.61 4.79
C GLY A 149 2.46 -6.07 5.18
N ALA A 150 3.49 -5.35 4.72
CA ALA A 150 4.88 -5.65 5.04
C ALA A 150 5.20 -5.47 6.54
N PHE A 151 4.68 -4.42 7.17
CA PHE A 151 4.97 -4.09 8.57
C PHE A 151 4.32 -5.05 9.56
N CYS A 152 3.12 -5.54 9.27
CA CYS A 152 2.41 -6.49 10.13
C CYS A 152 2.65 -7.96 9.74
N GLY A 153 3.33 -8.21 8.61
CA GLY A 153 3.67 -9.57 8.18
C GLY A 153 2.50 -10.32 7.57
N ILE A 154 1.73 -9.65 6.71
CA ILE A 154 0.63 -10.26 5.95
C ILE A 154 0.78 -9.97 4.45
N CYS A 155 0.02 -10.68 3.62
CA CYS A 155 -0.02 -10.46 2.18
C CYS A 155 -0.97 -9.32 1.83
N SER A 156 -0.62 -8.55 0.79
CA SER A 156 -1.55 -7.61 0.18
C SER A 156 -1.26 -7.44 -1.31
N LEU A 157 -2.29 -7.09 -2.07
CA LEU A 157 -2.19 -6.80 -3.50
C LEU A 157 -2.74 -5.40 -3.76
N LYS A 158 -1.95 -4.56 -4.44
CA LYS A 158 -2.41 -3.37 -5.15
C LYS A 158 -2.63 -3.73 -6.62
N PRO A 159 -3.87 -3.89 -7.11
CA PRO A 159 -4.16 -4.05 -8.54
C PRO A 159 -3.80 -2.81 -9.36
N THR A 160 -3.89 -2.90 -10.68
CA THR A 160 -4.07 -1.76 -11.58
C THR A 160 -5.31 -0.97 -11.13
N GLY A 161 -5.21 0.36 -11.10
CA GLY A 161 -6.11 1.25 -10.38
C GLY A 161 -7.58 1.20 -10.82
N ASN A 162 -7.84 0.75 -12.05
CA ASN A 162 -9.18 0.59 -12.60
C ASN A 162 -9.59 -0.88 -12.77
N ARG A 163 -8.89 -1.82 -12.12
CA ARG A 163 -9.26 -3.26 -12.07
C ARG A 163 -10.47 -3.52 -11.16
N LEU A 164 -10.64 -2.73 -10.11
CA LEU A 164 -11.78 -2.76 -9.19
C LEU A 164 -12.45 -1.39 -9.12
N SER A 165 -13.76 -1.36 -8.88
CA SER A 165 -14.52 -0.12 -8.75
C SER A 165 -14.05 0.71 -7.56
N ARG A 166 -13.94 2.02 -7.76
CA ARG A 166 -13.68 3.02 -6.71
C ARG A 166 -14.94 3.79 -6.32
N ARG A 167 -16.08 3.48 -6.91
CA ARG A 167 -17.31 4.26 -6.72
C ARG A 167 -17.85 4.07 -5.31
N GLY A 168 -18.02 5.19 -4.60
CA GLY A 168 -18.41 5.23 -3.20
C GLY A 168 -17.24 5.07 -2.21
N ILE A 169 -15.99 4.99 -2.66
CA ILE A 169 -14.83 5.00 -1.77
C ILE A 169 -14.36 6.44 -1.60
N GLN A 170 -14.22 6.87 -0.35
CA GLN A 170 -13.85 8.24 -0.02
C GLN A 170 -12.35 8.47 -0.17
N SER A 171 -11.99 9.68 -0.59
CA SER A 171 -10.60 10.15 -0.70
C SER A 171 -10.51 11.59 -0.23
N SER A 172 -9.37 11.95 0.35
CA SER A 172 -9.05 13.34 0.74
C SER A 172 -8.76 14.22 -0.48
N ILE A 173 -8.29 13.63 -1.58
CA ILE A 173 -7.95 14.33 -2.82
C ILE A 173 -8.69 13.64 -3.97
N MET A 174 -9.46 14.42 -4.71
CA MET A 174 -10.21 13.97 -5.89
C MET A 174 -9.69 14.68 -7.14
N GLY A 175 -9.78 14.03 -8.30
CA GLY A 175 -9.49 14.64 -9.60
C GLY A 175 -8.03 14.61 -10.06
N GLN A 176 -7.06 14.32 -9.18
CA GLN A 176 -5.69 14.06 -9.62
C GLN A 176 -5.61 12.78 -10.46
N LYS A 177 -4.81 12.79 -11.53
CA LYS A 177 -4.70 11.67 -12.49
C LYS A 177 -3.28 11.15 -12.69
N THR A 178 -2.26 11.84 -12.18
CA THR A 178 -0.86 11.45 -12.41
C THR A 178 -0.50 10.13 -11.76
N VAL A 179 -1.04 9.85 -10.58
CA VAL A 179 -0.73 8.62 -9.83
C VAL A 179 -2.03 7.87 -9.56
N SER A 180 -2.12 6.62 -10.02
CA SER A 180 -3.34 5.84 -9.90
C SER A 180 -3.58 5.39 -8.44
N VAL A 181 -4.83 5.54 -8.01
CA VAL A 181 -5.33 4.94 -6.76
C VAL A 181 -5.89 3.57 -7.09
N ALA A 182 -5.53 2.56 -6.31
CA ALA A 182 -6.10 1.23 -6.40
C ALA A 182 -6.84 0.84 -5.12
N VAL A 183 -7.80 -0.07 -5.28
CA VAL A 183 -8.51 -0.80 -4.22
C VAL A 183 -8.01 -2.23 -4.28
N GLY A 184 -7.74 -2.86 -3.14
CA GLY A 184 -7.20 -4.22 -3.16
C GLY A 184 -7.35 -4.98 -1.86
N PRO A 185 -7.18 -6.31 -1.92
CA PRO A 185 -7.30 -7.19 -0.77
C PRO A 185 -6.04 -7.22 0.11
N MET A 186 -6.26 -7.53 1.38
CA MET A 186 -5.25 -7.84 2.39
C MET A 186 -5.67 -9.13 3.10
N ALA A 187 -4.74 -10.07 3.30
CA ALA A 187 -5.01 -11.37 3.91
C ALA A 187 -3.72 -12.01 4.44
N ARG A 188 -3.83 -13.10 5.19
CA ARG A 188 -2.65 -13.82 5.72
C ARG A 188 -1.89 -14.65 4.69
N ASP A 189 -2.54 -14.97 3.57
CA ASP A 189 -1.98 -15.79 2.51
C ASP A 189 -2.40 -15.28 1.13
N VAL A 190 -1.63 -15.64 0.10
CA VAL A 190 -1.84 -15.19 -1.28
C VAL A 190 -3.13 -15.78 -1.89
N ASP A 191 -3.48 -17.00 -1.51
CA ASP A 191 -4.68 -17.69 -2.02
C ASP A 191 -5.96 -16.95 -1.60
N SER A 192 -6.00 -16.39 -0.40
CA SER A 192 -7.09 -15.53 0.08
C SER A 192 -7.20 -14.22 -0.70
N LEU A 193 -6.06 -13.64 -1.13
CA LEU A 193 -6.07 -12.48 -2.03
C LEU A 193 -6.68 -12.84 -3.39
N ALA A 194 -6.27 -13.98 -3.95
CA ALA A 194 -6.77 -14.47 -5.24
C ALA A 194 -8.28 -14.79 -5.17
N LEU A 195 -8.75 -15.43 -4.10
CA LEU A 195 -10.17 -15.69 -3.87
C LEU A 195 -10.99 -14.40 -3.81
N CYS A 196 -10.50 -13.38 -3.11
CA CYS A 196 -11.16 -12.08 -3.04
C CYS A 196 -11.23 -11.40 -4.42
N MET A 197 -10.11 -11.36 -5.16
CA MET A 197 -10.09 -10.81 -6.52
C MET A 197 -11.08 -11.54 -7.44
N LYS A 198 -11.10 -12.88 -7.39
CA LYS A 198 -12.04 -13.70 -8.16
C LYS A 198 -13.50 -13.42 -7.83
N ALA A 199 -13.81 -13.24 -6.54
CA ALA A 199 -15.17 -12.93 -6.11
C ALA A 199 -15.63 -11.53 -6.57
N LEU A 200 -14.73 -10.54 -6.54
CA LEU A 200 -15.03 -9.17 -6.94
C LEU A 200 -15.13 -8.99 -8.47
N LEU A 201 -14.29 -9.69 -9.24
CA LEU A 201 -14.25 -9.64 -10.71
C LEU A 201 -15.38 -10.48 -11.34
N CYS A 202 -16.62 -10.06 -11.09
CA CYS A 202 -17.83 -10.73 -11.55
C CYS A 202 -18.80 -9.76 -12.24
N ASP A 203 -19.75 -10.32 -12.99
CA ASP A 203 -20.78 -9.57 -13.73
C ASP A 203 -21.51 -8.54 -12.86
N HIS A 204 -21.73 -8.85 -11.57
CA HIS A 204 -22.40 -7.92 -10.67
C HIS A 204 -21.62 -6.62 -10.47
N MET A 205 -20.29 -6.69 -10.28
CA MET A 205 -19.45 -5.49 -10.19
C MET A 205 -19.47 -4.71 -11.51
N PHE A 206 -19.32 -5.41 -12.63
CA PHE A 206 -19.27 -4.79 -13.95
C PHE A 206 -20.60 -4.12 -14.33
N CYS A 207 -21.73 -4.70 -13.92
CA CYS A 207 -23.06 -4.09 -14.09
C CYS A 207 -23.24 -2.87 -13.19
N LEU A 208 -22.81 -2.95 -11.92
CA LEU A 208 -22.92 -1.83 -11.00
C LEU A 208 -22.07 -0.66 -11.49
N ASP A 209 -20.82 -0.88 -11.88
CA ASP A 209 -19.89 0.16 -12.36
C ASP A 209 -19.31 -0.15 -13.75
N PRO A 210 -20.00 0.27 -14.83
CA PRO A 210 -19.55 0.08 -16.20
C PRO A 210 -18.28 0.86 -16.61
N THR A 211 -17.72 1.69 -15.71
CA THR A 211 -16.43 2.38 -15.95
C THR A 211 -15.22 1.47 -15.70
N VAL A 212 -15.45 0.31 -15.05
CA VAL A 212 -14.46 -0.75 -14.86
C VAL A 212 -14.49 -1.69 -16.06
N PRO A 213 -13.35 -1.99 -16.72
CA PRO A 213 -13.29 -2.97 -17.78
C PRO A 213 -13.75 -4.34 -17.28
N PRO A 214 -14.68 -5.04 -17.99
CA PRO A 214 -15.22 -6.33 -17.56
C PRO A 214 -14.23 -7.48 -17.84
N ILE A 215 -13.09 -7.45 -17.16
CA ILE A 215 -12.02 -8.46 -17.29
C ILE A 215 -12.16 -9.46 -16.14
N PRO A 216 -12.70 -10.67 -16.38
CA PRO A 216 -12.89 -11.67 -15.33
C PRO A 216 -11.54 -12.15 -14.79
N PHE A 217 -11.57 -12.79 -13.62
CA PHE A 217 -10.40 -13.44 -13.07
C PHE A 217 -10.01 -14.66 -13.93
N ARG A 218 -8.76 -14.70 -14.38
CA ARG A 218 -8.20 -15.79 -15.20
C ARG A 218 -7.56 -16.88 -14.33
N ASP A 219 -8.36 -17.89 -13.98
CA ASP A 219 -7.91 -19.04 -13.19
C ASP A 219 -6.71 -19.77 -13.82
N GLU A 220 -6.68 -19.86 -15.14
CA GLU A 220 -5.62 -20.52 -15.91
C GLU A 220 -4.27 -19.81 -15.79
N VAL A 221 -4.26 -18.47 -15.67
CA VAL A 221 -3.03 -17.69 -15.46
C VAL A 221 -2.55 -17.87 -14.02
N TYR A 222 -3.46 -17.80 -13.06
CA TYR A 222 -3.14 -17.93 -11.65
C TYR A 222 -2.64 -19.34 -11.28
N ALA A 223 -3.24 -20.38 -11.85
CA ALA A 223 -2.88 -21.78 -11.61
C ALA A 223 -1.62 -22.24 -12.36
N ASN A 224 -1.09 -21.44 -13.28
CA ASN A 224 0.05 -21.83 -14.11
C ASN A 224 1.34 -21.98 -13.29
N THR A 225 2.01 -23.12 -13.40
CA THR A 225 3.25 -23.45 -12.67
C THR A 225 4.52 -23.40 -13.54
N SER A 226 4.42 -22.97 -14.79
CA SER A 226 5.55 -22.92 -15.72
C SER A 226 6.67 -22.01 -15.19
N PRO A 227 7.96 -22.30 -15.46
CA PRO A 227 9.05 -21.40 -15.11
C PRO A 227 8.79 -19.96 -15.56
N LEU A 228 9.24 -19.01 -14.75
CA LEU A 228 9.07 -17.58 -15.01
C LEU A 228 10.43 -16.96 -15.30
N ARG A 229 10.43 -15.92 -16.13
CA ARG A 229 11.56 -15.02 -16.30
C ARG A 229 11.34 -13.78 -15.44
N ILE A 230 12.08 -13.71 -14.34
CA ILE A 230 11.86 -12.80 -13.21
C ILE A 230 12.94 -11.73 -13.24
N GLY A 231 12.55 -10.49 -13.51
CA GLY A 231 13.44 -9.35 -13.32
C GLY A 231 13.69 -9.13 -11.82
N TYR A 232 14.89 -8.75 -11.41
CA TYR A 232 15.14 -8.40 -10.01
C TYR A 232 16.10 -7.23 -9.85
N TYR A 233 15.89 -6.45 -8.79
CA TYR A 233 16.89 -5.51 -8.26
C TYR A 233 16.96 -5.62 -6.75
N GLU A 234 18.17 -5.46 -6.22
CA GLU A 234 18.43 -5.50 -4.77
C GLU A 234 18.23 -4.14 -4.12
N ASN A 235 18.42 -3.06 -4.87
CA ASN A 235 18.26 -1.68 -4.44
C ASN A 235 17.78 -0.82 -5.60
N ASP A 236 17.19 0.32 -5.27
CA ASP A 236 16.58 1.22 -6.23
C ASP A 236 17.49 2.41 -6.59
N GLY A 237 18.71 2.46 -6.04
CA GLY A 237 19.64 3.57 -6.20
C GLY A 237 19.23 4.88 -5.50
N PHE A 238 18.07 4.91 -4.84
CA PHE A 238 17.54 6.10 -4.17
C PHE A 238 17.60 5.97 -2.65
N MET A 239 16.93 4.99 -2.05
CA MET A 239 17.00 4.71 -0.61
C MET A 239 17.69 3.36 -0.41
N MET A 240 18.83 3.31 0.29
CA MET A 240 19.54 2.03 0.45
C MET A 240 18.71 1.06 1.31
N PRO A 241 18.49 -0.20 0.87
CA PRO A 241 17.86 -1.23 1.70
C PRO A 241 18.68 -1.49 2.96
N VAL A 242 17.99 -1.63 4.09
CA VAL A 242 18.63 -2.09 5.35
C VAL A 242 19.04 -3.57 5.24
N PRO A 243 19.95 -4.07 6.09
CA PRO A 243 20.50 -5.43 5.96
C PRO A 243 19.43 -6.51 5.80
N SER A 244 18.36 -6.45 6.60
CA SER A 244 17.26 -7.41 6.53
C SER A 244 16.51 -7.38 5.20
N MET A 245 16.28 -6.21 4.61
CA MET A 245 15.64 -6.08 3.29
C MET A 245 16.52 -6.67 2.18
N ARG A 246 17.83 -6.40 2.23
CA ARG A 246 18.78 -6.95 1.25
C ARG A 246 18.79 -8.47 1.32
N ARG A 247 18.94 -9.01 2.52
CA ARG A 247 18.91 -10.46 2.77
C ARG A 247 17.61 -11.10 2.31
N ALA A 248 16.46 -10.45 2.54
CA ALA A 248 15.16 -10.93 2.06
C ALA A 248 15.13 -11.14 0.54
N ILE A 249 15.70 -10.19 -0.22
CA ILE A 249 15.76 -10.29 -1.68
C ILE A 249 16.77 -11.34 -2.12
N GLU A 250 17.95 -11.38 -1.52
CA GLU A 250 18.99 -12.37 -1.83
C GLU A 250 18.48 -13.81 -1.59
N GLU A 251 17.89 -14.07 -0.42
CA GLU A 251 17.32 -15.38 -0.07
C GLU A 251 16.17 -15.76 -1.02
N THR A 252 15.25 -14.84 -1.30
CA THR A 252 14.11 -15.10 -2.19
C THR A 252 14.57 -15.36 -3.62
N LYS A 253 15.53 -14.59 -4.12
CA LYS A 253 16.15 -14.78 -5.43
C LYS A 253 16.75 -16.18 -5.54
N HIS A 254 17.57 -16.59 -4.58
CA HIS A 254 18.21 -17.91 -4.59
C HIS A 254 17.18 -19.06 -4.56
N LEU A 255 16.10 -18.91 -3.79
CA LEU A 255 15.02 -19.90 -3.77
C LEU A 255 14.31 -20.01 -5.12
N LEU A 256 14.06 -18.89 -5.80
CA LEU A 256 13.44 -18.88 -7.13
C LEU A 256 14.36 -19.50 -8.20
N GLU A 257 15.66 -19.18 -8.17
CA GLU A 257 16.66 -19.82 -9.06
C GLU A 257 16.70 -21.33 -8.84
N ALA A 258 16.74 -21.77 -7.57
CA ALA A 258 16.75 -23.19 -7.21
C ALA A 258 15.45 -23.93 -7.62
N ALA A 259 14.33 -23.21 -7.71
CA ALA A 259 13.06 -23.74 -8.19
C ALA A 259 12.93 -23.78 -9.73
N GLY A 260 13.96 -23.34 -10.47
CA GLY A 260 14.02 -23.40 -11.93
C GLY A 260 13.54 -22.15 -12.66
N HIS A 261 13.31 -21.04 -11.94
CA HIS A 261 13.01 -19.75 -12.57
C HIS A 261 14.29 -19.09 -13.12
N THR A 262 14.15 -18.27 -14.15
CA THR A 262 15.26 -17.47 -14.70
C THR A 262 15.26 -16.10 -14.03
N LEU A 263 16.33 -15.73 -13.35
CA LEU A 263 16.47 -14.42 -12.71
C LEU A 263 17.31 -13.49 -13.59
N VAL A 264 16.78 -12.31 -13.88
CA VAL A 264 17.39 -11.32 -14.79
C VAL A 264 17.62 -10.03 -14.01
N PRO A 265 18.87 -9.53 -13.90
CA PRO A 265 19.11 -8.21 -13.31
C PRO A 265 18.30 -7.14 -14.08
N PHE A 266 17.51 -6.35 -13.36
CA PHE A 266 16.64 -5.33 -13.94
C PHE A 266 16.75 -4.04 -13.14
N THR A 267 17.10 -2.93 -13.78
CA THR A 267 17.18 -1.62 -13.12
C THR A 267 16.04 -0.72 -13.61
N PRO A 268 15.16 -0.22 -12.72
CA PRO A 268 14.17 0.79 -13.09
C PRO A 268 14.82 2.00 -13.78
N PRO A 269 14.39 2.38 -14.99
CA PRO A 269 14.97 3.53 -15.68
C PRO A 269 14.71 4.81 -14.89
N ARG A 270 15.74 5.66 -14.76
CA ARG A 270 15.65 7.04 -14.25
C ARG A 270 14.78 7.19 -12.99
N LEU A 271 14.96 6.34 -11.98
CA LEU A 271 14.06 6.29 -10.80
C LEU A 271 13.88 7.65 -10.10
N ASP A 272 14.96 8.42 -9.93
CA ASP A 272 14.92 9.77 -9.35
C ASP A 272 14.00 10.74 -10.11
N TYR A 273 13.85 10.56 -11.42
CA TYR A 273 12.94 11.33 -12.25
C TYR A 273 11.50 10.83 -12.04
N ALA A 274 11.28 9.51 -12.11
CA ALA A 274 9.97 8.90 -11.91
C ALA A 274 9.35 9.26 -10.54
N VAL A 275 10.13 9.09 -9.47
CA VAL A 275 9.64 9.32 -8.10
C VAL A 275 9.49 10.81 -7.83
N LEU A 276 10.56 11.60 -7.94
CA LEU A 276 10.51 13.00 -7.52
C LEU A 276 9.81 13.88 -8.55
N GLU A 277 10.23 13.81 -9.82
CA GLU A 277 9.63 14.66 -10.85
C GLU A 277 8.20 14.21 -11.12
N LEU A 278 7.96 12.98 -11.56
CA LEU A 278 6.65 12.57 -12.06
C LEU A 278 5.63 12.34 -10.93
N ALA A 279 5.96 11.50 -9.95
CA ALA A 279 5.00 11.13 -8.90
C ALA A 279 4.81 12.25 -7.87
N ILE A 280 5.89 12.77 -7.24
CA ILE A 280 5.75 13.78 -6.19
C ILE A 280 5.22 15.11 -6.73
N ARG A 281 5.74 15.61 -7.87
CA ARG A 281 5.16 16.84 -8.46
C ARG A 281 3.73 16.60 -8.90
N GLY A 282 3.39 15.44 -9.46
CA GLY A 282 2.03 15.09 -9.86
C GLY A 282 1.04 15.10 -8.69
N LEU A 283 1.37 14.43 -7.59
CA LEU A 283 0.57 14.40 -6.37
C LEU A 283 0.44 15.77 -5.69
N SER A 284 1.39 16.67 -5.95
CA SER A 284 1.40 18.03 -5.42
C SER A 284 1.22 19.09 -6.51
N ALA A 285 0.59 18.75 -7.63
CA ALA A 285 0.52 19.59 -8.83
C ALA A 285 -0.05 20.98 -8.53
N ASP A 286 -0.99 21.07 -7.60
CA ASP A 286 -1.61 22.31 -7.13
C ASP A 286 -0.88 22.94 -5.93
N ASN A 287 0.42 22.68 -5.76
CA ASN A 287 1.22 23.00 -4.58
C ASN A 287 0.68 22.36 -3.28
N ALA A 288 0.00 21.21 -3.40
CA ALA A 288 -0.70 20.49 -2.33
C ALA A 288 -1.85 21.29 -1.69
N SER A 289 -2.37 22.33 -2.36
CA SER A 289 -3.39 23.21 -1.80
C SER A 289 -4.73 22.50 -1.54
N THR A 290 -5.16 21.61 -2.44
CA THR A 290 -6.35 20.76 -2.26
C THR A 290 -6.21 19.92 -0.99
N PHE A 291 -5.04 19.30 -0.78
CA PHE A 291 -4.78 18.52 0.43
C PHE A 291 -4.74 19.39 1.69
N VAL A 292 -4.07 20.54 1.66
CA VAL A 292 -4.03 21.48 2.80
C VAL A 292 -5.44 21.94 3.19
N ASN A 293 -6.31 22.18 2.20
CA ASN A 293 -7.70 22.58 2.43
C ASN A 293 -8.54 21.50 3.12
N VAL A 294 -8.12 20.23 3.07
CA VAL A 294 -8.76 19.15 3.83
C VAL A 294 -8.72 19.44 5.34
N PHE A 295 -7.68 20.11 5.84
CA PHE A 295 -7.51 20.42 7.27
C PHE A 295 -8.09 21.78 7.69
N LYS A 296 -8.77 22.51 6.79
CA LYS A 296 -9.37 23.80 7.15
C LYS A 296 -10.46 23.58 8.19
N GLY A 297 -10.26 24.14 9.38
CA GLY A 297 -11.18 24.00 10.51
C GLY A 297 -11.09 22.66 11.25
N ASP A 298 -10.06 21.86 10.99
CA ASP A 298 -9.83 20.56 11.64
C ASP A 298 -8.57 20.62 12.52
N LEU A 299 -8.52 19.80 13.57
CA LEU A 299 -7.30 19.60 14.34
C LEU A 299 -6.35 18.69 13.57
N VAL A 300 -5.04 18.88 13.75
CA VAL A 300 -4.01 18.13 13.02
C VAL A 300 -3.34 17.14 13.95
N ASP A 301 -3.37 15.87 13.60
CA ASP A 301 -2.66 14.82 14.31
C ASP A 301 -1.14 15.13 14.34
N PRO A 302 -0.46 15.03 15.50
CA PRO A 302 0.96 15.36 15.62
C PRO A 302 1.86 14.61 14.63
N THR A 303 1.49 13.39 14.22
CA THR A 303 2.26 12.60 13.25
C THR A 303 2.30 13.23 11.85
N LEU A 304 1.35 14.11 11.52
CA LEU A 304 1.23 14.80 10.24
C LEU A 304 1.71 16.25 10.28
N GLN A 305 1.99 16.80 11.46
CA GLN A 305 2.18 18.24 11.64
C GLN A 305 3.35 18.79 10.79
N SER A 306 4.49 18.09 10.78
CA SER A 306 5.67 18.48 9.98
C SER A 306 5.39 18.43 8.47
N GLN A 307 4.70 17.39 8.01
CA GLN A 307 4.31 17.22 6.61
C GLN A 307 3.32 18.32 6.17
N LEU A 308 2.34 18.66 7.01
CA LEU A 308 1.37 19.70 6.69
C LEU A 308 2.01 21.09 6.68
N GLN A 309 2.93 21.38 7.60
CA GLN A 309 3.73 22.61 7.57
C GLN A 309 4.52 22.74 6.26
N LEU A 310 5.13 21.64 5.81
CA LEU A 310 5.85 21.59 4.53
C LEU A 310 4.94 21.91 3.34
N PHE A 311 3.73 21.35 3.32
CA PHE A 311 2.78 21.57 2.23
C PHE A 311 2.18 22.98 2.22
N LYS A 312 1.93 23.58 3.40
CA LYS A 312 1.44 24.96 3.56
C LYS A 312 2.40 26.03 3.05
N MET A 313 3.69 25.72 2.88
CA MET A 313 4.68 26.71 2.45
C MET A 313 4.35 27.29 1.06
N PRO A 314 4.47 28.62 0.89
CA PRO A 314 4.35 29.27 -0.42
C PRO A 314 5.38 28.76 -1.43
N ARG A 315 5.04 28.79 -2.71
CA ARG A 315 5.92 28.32 -3.81
C ARG A 315 7.31 28.99 -3.81
N TRP A 316 7.36 30.29 -3.55
CA TRP A 316 8.62 31.05 -3.53
C TRP A 316 9.52 30.60 -2.38
N LEU A 317 8.95 30.30 -1.20
CA LEU A 317 9.69 29.86 -0.02
C LEU A 317 10.25 28.45 -0.24
N LYS A 318 9.46 27.53 -0.80
CA LYS A 318 9.94 26.19 -1.22
C LYS A 318 11.11 26.32 -2.22
N SER A 319 11.07 27.30 -3.12
CA SER A 319 12.16 27.56 -4.08
C SER A 319 13.42 28.05 -3.39
N LEU A 320 13.30 29.05 -2.52
CA LEU A 320 14.43 29.61 -1.77
C LEU A 320 15.10 28.52 -0.93
N LEU A 321 14.32 27.77 -0.15
CA LEU A 321 14.83 26.68 0.68
C LEU A 321 15.44 25.55 -0.15
N SER A 322 14.86 25.22 -1.32
CA SER A 322 15.44 24.25 -2.23
C SER A 322 16.83 24.69 -2.71
N THR A 323 16.99 25.95 -3.13
CA THR A 323 18.30 26.50 -3.54
C THR A 323 19.32 26.47 -2.41
N LEU A 324 18.90 26.79 -1.17
CA LEU A 324 19.77 26.77 0.01
C LEU A 324 20.19 25.34 0.41
N LEU A 325 19.28 24.37 0.29
CA LEU A 325 19.54 22.98 0.65
C LEU A 325 20.36 22.23 -0.40
N TRP A 326 20.37 22.69 -1.66
CA TRP A 326 20.98 21.97 -2.79
C TRP A 326 22.43 21.52 -2.57
N PRO A 327 23.36 22.34 -2.03
CA PRO A 327 24.76 21.95 -1.88
C PRO A 327 24.99 20.84 -0.83
N LEU A 328 24.10 20.73 0.16
CA LEU A 328 24.28 19.81 1.30
C LEU A 328 23.34 18.60 1.23
N TYR A 329 22.13 18.80 0.71
CA TYR A 329 21.05 17.81 0.71
C TYR A 329 20.31 17.83 -0.64
N PRO A 330 20.96 17.43 -1.75
CA PRO A 330 20.43 17.60 -3.12
C PRO A 330 19.09 16.88 -3.33
N ARG A 331 18.92 15.69 -2.74
CA ARG A 331 17.69 14.90 -2.84
C ARG A 331 16.51 15.58 -2.14
N MET A 332 16.72 16.08 -0.93
CA MET A 332 15.71 16.84 -0.18
C MET A 332 15.40 18.18 -0.87
N ALA A 333 16.43 18.86 -1.39
CA ALA A 333 16.28 20.09 -2.17
C ALA A 333 15.45 19.86 -3.44
N LYS A 334 15.70 18.75 -4.16
CA LYS A 334 14.91 18.35 -5.33
C LYS A 334 13.47 18.03 -4.93
N SER A 335 13.26 17.22 -3.90
CA SER A 335 11.90 16.93 -3.39
C SER A 335 11.14 18.19 -3.02
N LEU A 336 11.77 19.16 -2.34
CA LEU A 336 11.15 20.42 -1.96
C LEU A 336 10.79 21.28 -3.19
N LYS A 337 11.66 21.28 -4.21
CA LYS A 337 11.37 21.92 -5.50
C LYS A 337 10.15 21.29 -6.17
N MET A 338 10.02 19.96 -6.14
CA MET A 338 8.90 19.23 -6.76
C MET A 338 7.57 19.49 -6.05
N LEU A 339 7.59 19.65 -4.73
CA LEU A 339 6.42 20.02 -3.93
C LEU A 339 5.82 21.40 -4.23
N ARG A 340 6.43 22.19 -5.12
CA ARG A 340 5.84 23.42 -5.66
C ARG A 340 4.68 23.15 -6.62
N GLY A 341 4.60 21.93 -7.15
CA GLY A 341 3.66 21.56 -8.19
C GLY A 341 3.96 22.20 -9.54
N VAL A 342 2.93 22.32 -10.37
CA VAL A 342 2.94 22.96 -11.68
C VAL A 342 2.26 24.33 -11.62
N SER A 343 2.62 25.22 -12.54
CA SER A 343 2.15 26.62 -12.53
C SER A 343 0.85 26.83 -13.30
N SER A 344 0.52 25.95 -14.25
CA SER A 344 -0.61 26.08 -15.16
C SER A 344 -1.20 24.72 -15.56
N VAL A 345 -2.40 24.74 -16.16
CA VAL A 345 -3.02 23.54 -16.76
C VAL A 345 -2.19 23.01 -17.94
N GLN A 346 -1.56 23.92 -18.70
CA GLN A 346 -0.66 23.52 -19.80
C GLN A 346 0.52 22.70 -19.27
N GLU A 347 1.19 23.17 -18.20
CA GLU A 347 2.26 22.41 -17.56
C GLU A 347 1.75 21.10 -16.95
N LEU A 348 0.53 21.07 -16.41
CA LEU A 348 -0.08 19.84 -15.91
C LEU A 348 -0.28 18.80 -17.03
N TRP A 349 -0.75 19.22 -18.20
CA TRP A 349 -0.92 18.32 -19.33
C TRP A 349 0.42 17.82 -19.88
N GLN A 350 1.42 18.71 -19.97
CA GLN A 350 2.78 18.30 -20.31
C GLN A 350 3.32 17.27 -19.31
N HIS A 351 3.10 17.50 -18.01
CA HIS A 351 3.46 16.57 -16.96
C HIS A 351 2.77 15.19 -17.10
N HIS A 352 1.50 15.16 -17.50
CA HIS A 352 0.82 13.90 -17.80
C HIS A 352 1.44 13.18 -19.00
N VAL A 353 1.82 13.91 -20.05
CA VAL A 353 2.51 13.32 -21.23
C VAL A 353 3.84 12.71 -20.81
N GLU A 354 4.65 13.41 -20.02
CA GLU A 354 5.93 12.90 -19.50
C GLU A 354 5.75 11.62 -18.65
N ALA A 355 4.70 11.57 -17.82
CA ALA A 355 4.34 10.37 -17.07
C ALA A 355 3.96 9.20 -17.99
N MET A 356 3.18 9.46 -19.03
CA MET A 356 2.80 8.45 -20.02
C MET A 356 4.02 7.92 -20.79
N GLU A 357 4.92 8.80 -21.23
CA GLU A 357 6.16 8.44 -21.93
C GLU A 357 7.07 7.58 -21.06
N TYR A 358 7.22 7.95 -19.78
CA TYR A 358 7.98 7.15 -18.81
C TYR A 358 7.39 5.75 -18.64
N CYS A 359 6.05 5.63 -18.58
CA CYS A 359 5.41 4.31 -18.52
C CYS A 359 5.73 3.47 -19.76
N GLN A 360 5.74 4.06 -20.95
CA GLN A 360 6.10 3.35 -22.19
C GLN A 360 7.58 2.94 -22.20
N GLU A 361 8.49 3.80 -21.76
CA GLU A 361 9.91 3.49 -21.60
C GLU A 361 10.11 2.30 -20.65
N PHE A 362 9.42 2.31 -19.50
CA PHE A 362 9.50 1.22 -18.53
C PHE A 362 9.01 -0.11 -19.12
N ILE A 363 7.87 -0.09 -19.83
CA ILE A 363 7.32 -1.26 -20.51
C ILE A 363 8.26 -1.75 -21.63
N ALA A 364 8.89 -0.84 -22.38
CA ALA A 364 9.84 -1.19 -23.42
C ALA A 364 11.05 -1.95 -22.83
N ASN A 365 11.66 -1.42 -21.78
CA ASN A 365 12.78 -2.09 -21.08
C ASN A 365 12.37 -3.46 -20.51
N TRP A 366 11.15 -3.55 -19.96
CA TRP A 366 10.60 -4.81 -19.48
C TRP A 366 10.47 -5.85 -20.60
N LYS A 367 9.96 -5.44 -21.77
CA LYS A 367 9.77 -6.31 -22.93
C LYS A 367 11.07 -6.69 -23.61
N GLU A 368 12.04 -5.78 -23.69
CA GLU A 368 13.38 -6.05 -24.23
C GLU A 368 14.08 -7.16 -23.45
N LEU A 369 13.88 -7.20 -22.13
CA LEU A 369 14.40 -8.24 -21.27
C LEU A 369 13.51 -9.48 -21.18
N GLU A 370 12.38 -9.49 -21.89
CA GLU A 370 11.39 -10.58 -21.92
C GLU A 370 10.93 -11.00 -20.52
N LEU A 371 10.69 -10.03 -19.63
CA LEU A 371 10.30 -10.33 -18.25
C LEU A 371 8.82 -10.72 -18.17
N ASP A 372 8.51 -11.68 -17.30
CA ASP A 372 7.12 -12.00 -16.92
C ASP A 372 6.67 -11.14 -15.74
N VAL A 373 7.56 -11.02 -14.74
CA VAL A 373 7.34 -10.37 -13.44
C VAL A 373 8.63 -9.77 -12.92
N VAL A 374 8.53 -8.89 -11.92
CA VAL A 374 9.69 -8.29 -11.24
C VAL A 374 9.61 -8.53 -9.72
N LEU A 375 10.71 -9.04 -9.15
CA LEU A 375 11.00 -9.12 -7.73
C LEU A 375 11.74 -7.85 -7.29
N CYS A 376 11.26 -7.21 -6.23
CA CYS A 376 11.91 -6.02 -5.71
C CYS A 376 11.81 -5.90 -4.18
N PRO A 377 12.78 -5.22 -3.53
CA PRO A 377 12.72 -4.93 -2.11
C PRO A 377 11.48 -4.10 -1.78
N PHE A 378 10.96 -4.29 -0.56
CA PHE A 378 9.93 -3.44 -0.01
C PHE A 378 10.28 -3.01 1.41
N ILE A 379 9.84 -1.81 1.78
CA ILE A 379 10.19 -1.19 3.06
C ILE A 379 9.72 -2.06 4.22
N SER A 380 10.70 -2.54 4.99
CA SER A 380 10.56 -3.34 6.20
C SER A 380 11.90 -3.35 6.96
N PRO A 381 11.96 -3.66 8.27
CA PRO A 381 10.84 -3.95 9.17
C PRO A 381 10.02 -2.71 9.51
N ALA A 382 8.98 -2.88 10.33
CA ALA A 382 8.12 -1.79 10.77
C ALA A 382 8.89 -0.66 11.48
N PHE A 383 8.42 0.58 11.28
CA PHE A 383 9.05 1.77 11.82
C PHE A 383 8.59 2.02 13.25
N LYS A 384 9.42 2.68 14.07
CA LYS A 384 8.98 3.30 15.32
C LYS A 384 7.88 4.33 15.02
N ILE A 385 6.91 4.44 15.92
CA ILE A 385 5.77 5.36 15.76
C ILE A 385 6.27 6.81 15.54
N GLY A 386 5.62 7.53 14.62
CA GLY A 386 5.96 8.93 14.28
C GLY A 386 7.20 9.12 13.40
N TYR A 387 7.88 8.05 12.99
CA TYR A 387 8.93 8.11 11.96
C TYR A 387 8.43 8.16 10.52
N PRO A 388 7.26 7.61 10.15
CA PRO A 388 6.75 7.72 8.78
C PRO A 388 6.74 9.15 8.21
N GLY A 389 6.31 10.13 9.01
CA GLY A 389 6.32 11.55 8.63
C GLY A 389 7.72 12.18 8.53
N LYS A 390 8.78 11.51 9.00
CA LYS A 390 10.17 11.99 9.00
C LYS A 390 11.01 11.42 7.86
N VAL A 391 10.63 10.27 7.30
CA VAL A 391 11.40 9.54 6.29
C VAL A 391 10.61 9.43 4.99
N PHE A 392 10.26 10.56 4.37
CA PHE A 392 9.42 10.54 3.16
C PHE A 392 10.07 9.81 1.97
N GLY A 393 11.41 9.80 1.89
CA GLY A 393 12.15 9.22 0.78
C GLY A 393 11.84 7.74 0.50
N VAL A 394 11.47 6.94 1.52
CA VAL A 394 11.21 5.49 1.40
C VAL A 394 10.00 5.14 0.53
N VAL A 395 9.15 6.13 0.25
CA VAL A 395 7.99 5.97 -0.63
C VAL A 395 8.41 5.58 -2.07
N CYS A 396 9.66 5.81 -2.48
CA CYS A 396 10.23 5.38 -3.76
C CYS A 396 9.94 3.91 -4.12
N TYR A 397 10.09 2.99 -3.16
CA TYR A 397 9.85 1.55 -3.35
C TYR A 397 8.40 1.19 -3.66
N SER A 398 7.47 2.11 -3.39
CA SER A 398 6.04 1.87 -3.51
C SER A 398 5.39 2.70 -4.62
N VAL A 399 5.64 4.02 -4.64
CA VAL A 399 4.95 4.98 -5.52
C VAL A 399 5.31 4.81 -6.99
N LEU A 400 6.49 4.25 -7.30
CA LEU A 400 6.87 3.90 -8.67
C LEU A 400 5.76 3.08 -9.35
N TYR A 401 5.26 2.06 -8.67
CA TYR A 401 4.24 1.17 -9.23
C TYR A 401 2.82 1.72 -9.16
N ASN A 402 2.60 2.86 -8.48
CA ASN A 402 1.37 3.63 -8.59
C ASN A 402 1.41 4.60 -9.77
N LEU A 403 2.56 5.20 -10.04
CA LEU A 403 2.80 6.03 -11.22
C LEU A 403 2.65 5.19 -12.50
N LEU A 404 3.28 4.01 -12.52
CA LEU A 404 3.21 3.08 -13.65
C LEU A 404 1.82 2.40 -13.80
N ASP A 405 1.03 2.41 -12.73
CA ASP A 405 -0.24 1.68 -12.61
C ASP A 405 -0.13 0.14 -12.77
N PHE A 406 1.00 -0.41 -12.33
CA PHE A 406 1.30 -1.85 -12.41
C PHE A 406 0.76 -2.57 -11.18
N PRO A 407 0.17 -3.77 -11.29
CA PRO A 407 -0.17 -4.56 -10.12
C PRO A 407 1.10 -4.88 -9.31
N ALA A 408 1.03 -4.62 -8.00
CA ALA A 408 2.14 -4.83 -7.08
C ALA A 408 1.63 -5.39 -5.75
N GLY A 409 2.15 -6.55 -5.33
CA GLY A 409 1.81 -7.14 -4.04
C GLY A 409 3.02 -7.34 -3.15
N VAL A 410 2.80 -7.49 -1.85
CA VAL A 410 3.86 -7.83 -0.89
C VAL A 410 3.60 -9.19 -0.27
N VAL A 411 4.70 -9.91 -0.04
CA VAL A 411 4.71 -11.22 0.61
C VAL A 411 5.75 -11.20 1.73
N PRO A 412 5.38 -11.56 2.98
CA PRO A 412 6.35 -11.76 4.06
C PRO A 412 7.22 -12.99 3.76
N VAL A 413 8.53 -12.79 3.69
CA VAL A 413 9.51 -13.86 3.35
C VAL A 413 10.58 -14.06 4.41
N THR A 414 10.79 -12.98 5.18
CA THR A 414 11.84 -12.68 6.13
C THR A 414 11.40 -12.43 7.58
N THR A 415 12.29 -12.53 8.54
CA THR A 415 12.15 -11.97 9.89
C THR A 415 13.51 -11.36 10.24
N VAL A 416 13.53 -10.23 10.93
CA VAL A 416 14.79 -9.56 11.28
C VAL A 416 15.57 -10.41 12.27
N THR A 417 16.84 -10.68 11.95
CA THR A 417 17.76 -11.42 12.81
C THR A 417 18.60 -10.47 13.66
N GLU A 418 19.22 -10.99 14.72
CA GLU A 418 20.20 -10.19 15.48
C GLU A 418 21.40 -9.74 14.62
N LYS A 419 21.77 -10.54 13.60
CA LYS A 419 22.83 -10.19 12.67
C LYS A 419 22.43 -8.94 11.87
N ASP A 420 21.20 -8.90 11.34
CA ASP A 420 20.70 -7.73 10.61
C ASP A 420 20.73 -6.47 11.49
N GLU A 421 20.33 -6.59 12.76
CA GLU A 421 20.32 -5.48 13.72
C GLU A 421 21.75 -4.99 14.07
N ARG A 422 22.72 -5.92 14.17
CA ARG A 422 24.13 -5.55 14.35
C ARG A 422 24.69 -4.82 13.13
N GLU A 423 24.38 -5.29 11.93
CA GLU A 423 24.83 -4.67 10.68
C GLU A 423 24.15 -3.32 10.42
N LEU A 424 22.91 -3.14 10.88
CA LEU A 424 22.15 -1.89 10.77
C LEU A 424 22.91 -0.70 11.39
N LYS A 425 23.69 -0.92 12.45
CA LYS A 425 24.51 0.12 13.09
C LYS A 425 25.54 0.77 12.16
N ASN A 426 25.95 0.03 11.13
CA ASN A 426 26.91 0.50 10.12
C ASN A 426 26.23 0.99 8.84
N HIS A 427 24.90 1.01 8.79
CA HIS A 427 24.15 1.46 7.61
C HIS A 427 24.22 2.98 7.47
N GLN A 428 24.68 3.47 6.31
CA GLN A 428 24.86 4.91 6.06
C GLN A 428 23.89 5.49 5.02
N GLY A 429 23.22 4.65 4.24
CA GLY A 429 22.47 5.08 3.07
C GLY A 429 23.36 5.54 1.90
N PHE A 430 22.75 5.91 0.77
CA PHE A 430 23.47 6.35 -0.42
C PHE A 430 23.94 7.81 -0.31
N TYR A 431 23.16 8.67 0.36
CA TYR A 431 23.37 10.12 0.40
C TYR A 431 23.90 10.61 1.76
N LYS A 432 23.77 9.79 2.82
CA LYS A 432 24.15 10.12 4.21
C LYS A 432 23.43 11.37 4.74
N ASP A 433 22.27 11.67 4.16
CA ASP A 433 21.45 12.82 4.49
C ASP A 433 20.56 12.56 5.72
N LEU A 434 19.64 13.48 6.01
CA LEU A 434 18.73 13.32 7.14
C LEU A 434 17.80 12.12 6.95
N TRP A 435 17.33 11.82 5.73
CA TRP A 435 16.46 10.67 5.50
C TRP A 435 17.20 9.36 5.78
N ASP A 436 18.44 9.22 5.32
CA ASP A 436 19.23 8.01 5.58
C ASP A 436 19.46 7.79 7.09
N LYS A 437 19.80 8.87 7.81
CA LYS A 437 19.98 8.82 9.29
C LYS A 437 18.69 8.49 10.03
N GLN A 438 17.56 9.08 9.61
CA GLN A 438 16.28 8.83 10.24
C GLN A 438 15.73 7.44 9.90
N PHE A 439 16.05 6.90 8.72
CA PHE A 439 15.66 5.56 8.32
C PHE A 439 16.23 4.50 9.27
N VAL A 440 17.53 4.58 9.59
CA VAL A 440 18.18 3.69 10.57
C VAL A 440 17.47 3.73 11.92
N LYS A 441 17.20 4.94 12.44
CA LYS A 441 16.49 5.13 13.72
C LYS A 441 15.05 4.62 13.67
N ALA A 442 14.39 4.71 12.52
CA ALA A 442 13.02 4.24 12.34
C ALA A 442 12.93 2.73 12.47
N VAL A 443 13.86 1.98 11.86
CA VAL A 443 13.80 0.51 11.83
C VAL A 443 14.46 -0.18 13.03
N GLU A 444 15.34 0.51 13.76
CA GLU A 444 16.04 -0.02 14.96
C GLU A 444 15.10 -0.70 15.97
N GLY A 445 15.60 -1.73 16.65
CA GLY A 445 14.80 -2.58 17.54
C GLY A 445 13.89 -3.48 16.73
N GLY A 446 14.38 -3.99 15.60
CA GLY A 446 13.58 -4.70 14.61
C GLY A 446 13.55 -6.22 14.78
N VAL A 447 14.40 -6.80 15.64
CA VAL A 447 14.57 -8.27 15.77
C VAL A 447 13.22 -8.97 15.95
N GLY A 448 12.97 -9.99 15.13
CA GLY A 448 11.72 -10.75 15.11
C GLY A 448 10.57 -10.12 14.32
N LEU A 449 10.69 -8.86 13.87
CA LEU A 449 9.68 -8.24 13.02
C LEU A 449 9.71 -8.82 11.60
N PRO A 450 8.55 -8.87 10.91
CA PRO A 450 8.45 -9.40 9.56
C PRO A 450 9.21 -8.52 8.56
N VAL A 451 9.73 -9.18 7.52
CA VAL A 451 10.40 -8.54 6.38
C VAL A 451 9.80 -9.12 5.11
N ALA A 452 9.42 -8.25 4.19
CA ALA A 452 8.67 -8.61 2.99
C ALA A 452 9.42 -8.24 1.71
N VAL A 453 9.07 -8.90 0.64
CA VAL A 453 9.44 -8.54 -0.73
C VAL A 453 8.20 -8.10 -1.50
N GLN A 454 8.41 -7.36 -2.59
CA GLN A 454 7.36 -6.92 -3.49
C GLN A 454 7.45 -7.65 -4.83
N CYS A 455 6.30 -8.12 -5.30
CA CYS A 455 6.10 -8.83 -6.55
C CYS A 455 5.30 -7.92 -7.49
N VAL A 456 5.77 -7.74 -8.72
CA VAL A 456 5.16 -6.83 -9.71
C VAL A 456 4.93 -7.55 -11.03
N ALA A 457 3.83 -7.24 -11.71
CA ALA A 457 3.59 -7.64 -13.10
C ALA A 457 3.18 -6.42 -13.95
N LEU A 458 3.03 -6.60 -15.26
CA LEU A 458 2.52 -5.56 -16.15
C LEU A 458 1.04 -5.22 -15.85
N PRO A 459 0.53 -4.05 -16.30
CA PRO A 459 -0.86 -3.65 -16.09
C PRO A 459 -1.86 -4.74 -16.52
N TRP A 460 -2.94 -4.91 -15.76
CA TRP A 460 -3.99 -5.90 -16.02
C TRP A 460 -3.55 -7.38 -15.92
N GLN A 461 -2.40 -7.63 -15.29
CA GLN A 461 -1.86 -8.97 -15.04
C GLN A 461 -1.87 -9.31 -13.55
N GLU A 462 -2.94 -8.95 -12.83
CA GLU A 462 -3.10 -9.28 -11.41
C GLU A 462 -2.98 -10.78 -11.13
N GLU A 463 -3.52 -11.63 -11.99
CA GLU A 463 -3.44 -13.08 -11.83
C GLU A 463 -2.00 -13.60 -11.95
N LEU A 464 -1.20 -13.02 -12.85
CA LEU A 464 0.22 -13.34 -12.98
C LEU A 464 1.03 -12.81 -11.79
N CYS A 465 0.70 -11.60 -11.31
CA CYS A 465 1.28 -11.04 -10.08
C CYS A 465 0.99 -11.95 -8.88
N LEU A 466 -0.26 -12.38 -8.70
CA LEU A 466 -0.68 -13.32 -7.65
C LEU A 466 -0.02 -14.69 -7.80
N ARG A 467 0.11 -15.21 -9.03
CA ARG A 467 0.83 -16.46 -9.32
C ARG A 467 2.30 -16.35 -8.93
N PHE A 468 2.93 -15.21 -9.13
CA PHE A 468 4.30 -14.98 -8.69
C PHE A 468 4.38 -14.83 -7.16
N MET A 469 3.48 -14.08 -6.53
CA MET A 469 3.39 -13.98 -5.07
C MET A 469 3.23 -15.35 -4.41
N LYS A 470 2.37 -16.22 -4.97
CA LYS A 470 2.14 -17.58 -4.48
C LYS A 470 3.40 -18.44 -4.55
N GLU A 471 4.18 -18.28 -5.61
CA GLU A 471 5.47 -18.96 -5.75
C GLU A 471 6.47 -18.51 -4.67
N VAL A 472 6.58 -17.20 -4.44
CA VAL A 472 7.43 -16.62 -3.38
C VAL A 472 7.00 -17.12 -1.99
N GLU A 473 5.70 -17.08 -1.70
CA GLU A 473 5.14 -17.58 -0.44
C GLU A 473 5.45 -19.05 -0.23
N ARG A 474 5.18 -19.90 -1.23
CA ARG A 474 5.42 -21.34 -1.19
C ARG A 474 6.88 -21.68 -0.90
N LEU A 475 7.82 -21.03 -1.59
CA LEU A 475 9.24 -21.32 -1.47
C LEU A 475 9.80 -20.86 -0.12
N THR A 476 9.33 -19.72 0.40
CA THR A 476 9.83 -19.15 1.65
C THR A 476 9.19 -19.79 2.89
N GLN A 477 7.95 -20.27 2.82
CA GLN A 477 7.34 -21.07 3.90
C GLN A 477 8.04 -22.41 4.10
N ARG A 478 8.50 -23.06 3.03
CA ARG A 478 9.23 -24.35 3.11
C ARG A 478 10.53 -24.25 3.91
N THR A 479 11.19 -23.11 3.90
CA THR A 479 12.43 -22.88 4.65
C THR A 479 12.20 -22.42 6.09
N ARG A 480 11.00 -21.93 6.43
CA ARG A 480 10.73 -21.18 7.69
C ARG A 480 9.85 -21.88 8.72
N GLY A 481 9.26 -23.04 8.41
CA GLY A 481 8.30 -23.68 9.31
C GLY A 481 7.00 -22.86 9.44
N LYS A 482 5.95 -23.44 10.05
CA LYS A 482 4.56 -22.91 10.01
C LYS A 482 4.29 -21.65 10.87
N GLU A 483 5.28 -20.96 11.41
CA GLU A 483 5.06 -19.89 12.41
C GLU A 483 4.99 -18.48 11.78
N PHE A 484 3.83 -18.09 11.23
CA PHE A 484 3.49 -16.70 10.90
C PHE A 484 2.09 -16.30 11.35
#